data_AF-A0A979FPW6-F1
#
_entry.id   AF-A0A979FPW6-F1
#
_cell.length_a   1.000
_cell.length_b   1.000
_cell.length_c   1.000
_cell.angle_alpha   90.00
_cell.angle_beta   90.00
_cell.angle_gamma   90.00
#
_symmetry.space_group_name_H-M   'P 1'
#
loop_
_entity.id
_entity.type
_entity.pdbx_description
1 polymer ?
#
loop_
_entity_poly.entity_id
_entity_poly.type
_entity_poly.pdbx_seq_one_letter_code
_entity_poly.pdbx_strand_id
1 'polypeptide(L)'
;MNDIELKNKGNKFFAARKYDDAAKCYSEAIAKKPGVSIYYTNRALCHLKSRRYDRVVQDCRAALEIDPMQVKAHFFLGQALLESQCYDESIRHFQRAQDLAKEQKVNYGDDIASLIRVARKRRFAIAEEARVAQEIELQTYLNRLIIEDRDRQIEAAKNHTSKNLMSPSSSKVATSHKPLSHNKPLVPPPHPLYTPPDCDKENHQPGKPGSNPVTPDEISSGHEEVDHKKSSESLVNGTSDSHNEDVHKMSSSGEGHPFNAGEKSQDFEGQQYRSPEEISKKAEDYLMELNHMFAKLDERRRKREVPDYLCGKISFDILREPVVTPSGITYDRKDIEEHLQRVGHFDPITRTALTVDMLVPNLAIKEVVDVFLEENEWAHDY
;
A
#
# COMPACT_ATOMS: atom_id res chain seq x y z
N MET A 1 5.86 39.47 -28.54
CA MET A 1 6.40 38.94 -27.28
C MET A 1 7.01 37.59 -27.58
N ASN A 2 8.30 37.41 -27.28
CA ASN A 2 9.02 36.15 -27.48
C ASN A 2 8.62 35.10 -26.41
N ASP A 3 8.88 33.82 -26.64
CA ASP A 3 8.61 32.72 -25.68
C ASP A 3 9.26 32.98 -24.31
N ILE A 4 10.52 33.42 -24.31
CA ILE A 4 11.27 33.77 -23.08
C ILE A 4 10.63 34.97 -22.35
N GLU A 5 10.15 35.98 -23.09
CA GLU A 5 9.47 37.14 -22.49
C GLU A 5 8.12 36.74 -21.87
N LEU A 6 7.37 35.85 -22.51
CA LEU A 6 6.12 35.28 -22.00
C LEU A 6 6.36 34.46 -20.74
N LYS A 7 7.41 33.64 -20.70
CA LYS A 7 7.86 32.94 -19.48
C LYS A 7 8.16 33.93 -18.36
N ASN A 8 8.96 34.97 -18.64
CA ASN A 8 9.33 35.96 -17.62
C ASN A 8 8.12 36.75 -17.12
N LYS A 9 7.15 37.05 -17.98
CA LYS A 9 5.87 37.66 -17.60
C LYS A 9 5.05 36.72 -16.73
N GLY A 10 4.99 35.44 -17.07
CA GLY A 10 4.39 34.39 -16.25
C GLY A 10 5.01 34.31 -14.86
N ASN A 11 6.35 34.34 -14.77
CA ASN A 11 7.08 34.35 -13.50
C ASN A 11 6.69 35.56 -12.63
N LYS A 12 6.55 36.76 -13.22
CA LYS A 12 6.10 37.97 -12.51
C LYS A 12 4.67 37.82 -11.97
N PHE A 13 3.74 37.26 -12.75
CA PHE A 13 2.40 36.98 -12.28
C PHE A 13 2.36 35.91 -11.18
N PHE A 14 3.20 34.88 -11.30
CA PHE A 14 3.34 33.84 -10.30
C PHE A 14 3.82 34.42 -8.95
N ALA A 15 4.86 35.26 -8.98
CA ALA A 15 5.35 35.98 -7.80
C ALA A 15 4.26 36.88 -7.18
N ALA A 16 3.41 37.48 -8.03
CA ALA A 16 2.24 38.25 -7.59
C ALA A 16 1.04 37.39 -7.13
N ARG A 17 1.21 36.06 -7.00
CA ARG A 17 0.16 35.07 -6.64
C ARG A 17 -1.04 35.03 -7.59
N LYS A 18 -0.90 35.56 -8.81
CA LYS A 18 -1.92 35.52 -9.87
C LYS A 18 -1.72 34.27 -10.74
N TYR A 19 -2.06 33.11 -10.19
CA TYR A 19 -1.75 31.81 -10.80
C TYR A 19 -2.46 31.56 -12.14
N ASP A 20 -3.70 32.02 -12.30
CA ASP A 20 -4.44 31.87 -13.58
C ASP A 20 -3.82 32.69 -14.71
N ASP A 21 -3.43 33.93 -14.43
CA ASP A 21 -2.82 34.80 -15.44
C ASP A 21 -1.39 34.35 -15.77
N ALA A 22 -0.66 33.82 -14.79
CA ALA A 22 0.62 33.15 -15.01
C ALA A 22 0.45 31.92 -15.93
N ALA A 23 -0.54 31.07 -15.67
CA ALA A 23 -0.83 29.89 -16.48
C ALA A 23 -1.20 30.24 -17.94
N LYS A 24 -1.93 31.35 -18.17
CA LYS A 24 -2.19 31.87 -19.52
C LYS A 24 -0.89 32.27 -20.23
N CYS A 25 -0.01 33.01 -19.54
CA CYS A 25 1.28 33.42 -20.12
C CYS A 25 2.15 32.21 -20.49
N TYR A 26 2.20 31.16 -19.64
CA TYR A 26 2.92 29.93 -19.98
C TYR A 26 2.26 29.16 -21.11
N SER A 27 0.93 29.17 -21.21
CA SER A 27 0.21 28.54 -22.34
C SER A 27 0.52 29.24 -23.66
N GLU A 28 0.62 30.57 -23.66
CA GLU A 28 1.09 31.34 -24.81
C GLU A 28 2.54 30.99 -25.16
N ALA A 29 3.42 30.82 -24.17
CA ALA A 29 4.81 30.40 -24.39
C ALA A 29 4.89 28.99 -25.01
N ILE A 30 4.09 28.04 -24.51
CA ILE A 30 3.97 26.68 -25.06
C ILE A 30 3.48 26.72 -26.52
N ALA A 31 2.47 27.56 -26.82
CA ALA A 31 1.98 27.71 -28.19
C ALA A 31 3.03 28.27 -29.15
N LYS A 32 4.00 29.06 -28.66
CA LYS A 32 5.14 29.55 -29.44
C LYS A 32 6.22 28.48 -29.62
N LYS A 33 6.55 27.75 -28.56
CA LYS A 33 7.60 26.71 -28.57
C LYS A 33 7.18 25.53 -27.68
N PRO A 34 6.55 24.49 -28.26
CA PRO A 34 6.06 23.34 -27.49
C PRO A 34 7.14 22.40 -26.95
N GLY A 35 8.38 22.47 -27.46
CA GLY A 35 9.47 21.54 -27.12
C GLY A 35 10.28 21.90 -25.87
N VAL A 36 9.78 22.79 -25.00
CA VAL A 36 10.48 23.22 -23.78
C VAL A 36 9.73 22.71 -22.55
N SER A 37 10.28 21.70 -21.87
CA SER A 37 9.68 21.05 -20.69
C SER A 37 9.37 22.04 -19.56
N ILE A 38 10.25 23.04 -19.36
CA ILE A 38 10.16 24.04 -18.30
C ILE A 38 8.83 24.81 -18.32
N TYR A 39 8.27 25.08 -19.51
CA TYR A 39 7.00 25.80 -19.61
C TYR A 39 5.83 25.00 -19.05
N TYR A 40 5.83 23.69 -19.29
CA TYR A 40 4.83 22.79 -18.73
C TYR A 40 5.00 22.67 -17.22
N THR A 41 6.23 22.52 -16.70
CA THR A 41 6.43 22.44 -15.24
C THR A 41 6.04 23.74 -14.52
N ASN A 42 6.27 24.90 -15.14
CA ASN A 42 5.88 26.19 -14.57
C ASN A 42 4.35 26.37 -14.58
N ARG A 43 3.67 25.91 -15.63
CA ARG A 43 2.20 25.89 -15.70
C ARG A 43 1.60 24.89 -14.71
N ALA A 44 2.20 23.70 -14.60
CA ALA A 44 1.86 22.69 -13.61
C ALA A 44 1.94 23.25 -12.19
N LEU A 45 2.99 23.99 -11.85
CA LEU A 45 3.12 24.64 -10.54
C LEU A 45 2.00 25.67 -10.27
N CYS A 46 1.56 26.41 -11.28
CA CYS A 46 0.41 27.31 -11.14
C CYS A 46 -0.88 26.53 -10.85
N HIS A 47 -1.09 25.41 -11.55
CA HIS A 47 -2.23 24.52 -11.35
C HIS A 47 -2.21 23.84 -9.98
N LEU A 48 -1.02 23.47 -9.51
CA LEU A 48 -0.80 22.88 -8.18
C LEU A 48 -1.17 23.86 -7.07
N LYS A 49 -0.70 25.12 -7.15
CA LYS A 49 -1.11 26.18 -6.20
C LYS A 49 -2.61 26.51 -6.27
N SER A 50 -3.25 26.20 -7.40
CA SER A 50 -4.70 26.34 -7.58
C SER A 50 -5.49 25.05 -7.26
N ARG A 51 -4.85 23.99 -6.74
CA ARG A 51 -5.44 22.67 -6.46
C ARG A 51 -6.15 22.01 -7.66
N ARG A 52 -5.69 22.27 -8.88
CA ARG A 52 -6.20 21.65 -10.12
C ARG A 52 -5.33 20.46 -10.53
N TYR A 53 -5.39 19.38 -9.74
CA TYR A 53 -4.46 18.25 -9.84
C TYR A 53 -4.50 17.52 -11.20
N ASP A 54 -5.66 17.36 -11.83
CA ASP A 54 -5.78 16.73 -13.14
C ASP A 54 -4.95 17.44 -14.21
N ARG A 55 -4.93 18.78 -14.18
CA ARG A 55 -4.12 19.58 -15.10
C ARG A 55 -2.62 19.49 -14.78
N VAL A 56 -2.27 19.34 -13.51
CA VAL A 56 -0.88 19.12 -13.08
C VAL A 56 -0.37 17.81 -13.67
N VAL A 57 -1.17 16.73 -13.58
CA VAL A 57 -0.81 15.41 -14.14
C VAL A 57 -0.59 15.51 -15.65
N GLN A 58 -1.50 16.16 -16.38
CA GLN A 58 -1.36 16.36 -17.83
C GLN A 58 -0.09 17.14 -18.20
N ASP A 59 0.15 18.26 -17.53
CA ASP A 59 1.33 19.09 -17.80
C ASP A 59 2.63 18.38 -17.43
N CYS A 60 2.67 17.64 -16.32
CA CYS A 60 3.87 16.92 -15.91
C CYS A 60 4.16 15.73 -16.83
N ARG A 61 3.14 14.99 -17.28
CA ARG A 61 3.32 13.92 -18.27
C ARG A 61 3.84 14.47 -19.59
N ALA A 62 3.27 15.57 -20.09
CA ALA A 62 3.79 16.26 -21.28
C ALA A 62 5.23 16.77 -21.09
N ALA A 63 5.58 17.26 -19.89
CA ALA A 63 6.94 17.67 -19.59
C ALA A 63 7.93 16.49 -19.62
N LEU A 64 7.53 15.33 -19.10
CA LEU A 64 8.34 14.11 -19.05
C LEU A 64 8.47 13.43 -20.43
N GLU A 65 7.49 13.60 -21.33
CA GLU A 65 7.63 13.18 -22.73
C GLU A 65 8.72 13.97 -23.46
N ILE A 66 8.93 15.24 -23.07
CA ILE A 66 9.96 16.12 -23.64
C ILE A 66 11.31 15.88 -22.95
N ASP A 67 11.32 15.85 -21.63
CA ASP A 67 12.51 15.66 -20.80
C ASP A 67 12.24 14.66 -19.66
N PRO A 68 12.61 13.38 -19.85
CA PRO A 68 12.45 12.33 -18.83
C PRO A 68 13.34 12.52 -17.60
N MET A 69 14.37 13.38 -17.65
CA MET A 69 15.29 13.60 -16.53
C MET A 69 14.87 14.81 -15.67
N GLN A 70 13.73 15.43 -15.96
CA GLN A 70 13.30 16.62 -15.23
C GLN A 70 12.77 16.28 -13.82
N VAL A 71 13.61 16.50 -12.80
CA VAL A 71 13.29 16.23 -11.38
C VAL A 71 11.97 16.90 -10.94
N LYS A 72 11.78 18.18 -11.27
CA LYS A 72 10.57 18.94 -10.89
C LYS A 72 9.29 18.35 -11.48
N ALA A 73 9.35 17.78 -12.69
CA ALA A 73 8.18 17.18 -13.32
C ALA A 73 7.75 15.92 -12.57
N HIS A 74 8.69 15.04 -12.21
CA HIS A 74 8.41 13.89 -11.36
C HIS A 74 7.91 14.28 -9.96
N PHE A 75 8.51 15.30 -9.36
CA PHE A 75 8.10 15.81 -8.05
C PHE A 75 6.66 16.34 -8.05
N PHE A 76 6.31 17.22 -9.00
CA PHE A 76 4.94 17.77 -9.10
C PHE A 76 3.91 16.72 -9.51
N LEU A 77 4.30 15.76 -10.36
CA LEU A 77 3.45 14.61 -10.70
C LEU A 77 3.16 13.75 -9.46
N GLY A 78 4.20 13.38 -8.71
CA GLY A 78 4.06 12.64 -7.46
C GLY A 78 3.15 13.36 -6.46
N GLN A 79 3.27 14.69 -6.35
CA GLN A 79 2.42 15.49 -5.47
C GLN A 79 0.96 15.57 -5.94
N ALA A 80 0.72 15.70 -7.25
CA ALA A 80 -0.64 15.69 -7.78
C ALA A 80 -1.30 14.31 -7.57
N LEU A 81 -0.56 13.23 -7.81
CA LEU A 81 -1.04 11.86 -7.60
C LEU A 81 -1.31 11.54 -6.12
N LEU A 82 -0.49 12.08 -5.21
CA LEU A 82 -0.69 11.97 -3.76
C LEU A 82 -2.03 12.58 -3.33
N GLU A 83 -2.40 13.72 -3.92
CA GLU A 83 -3.66 14.41 -3.64
C GLU A 83 -4.84 13.76 -4.38
N SER A 84 -4.61 13.13 -5.53
CA SER A 84 -5.58 12.30 -6.25
C SER A 84 -5.69 10.86 -5.70
N GLN A 85 -5.09 10.57 -4.54
CA GLN A 85 -5.12 9.26 -3.86
C GLN A 85 -4.49 8.08 -4.65
N CYS A 86 -3.72 8.39 -5.69
CA CYS A 86 -2.97 7.40 -6.48
C CYS A 86 -1.59 7.18 -5.85
N TYR A 87 -1.55 6.53 -4.67
CA TYR A 87 -0.34 6.49 -3.84
C TYR A 87 0.79 5.66 -4.42
N ASP A 88 0.51 4.54 -5.09
CA ASP A 88 1.55 3.69 -5.67
C ASP A 88 2.32 4.40 -6.78
N GLU A 89 1.61 5.05 -7.70
CA GLU A 89 2.21 5.86 -8.78
C GLU A 89 2.94 7.08 -8.19
N SER A 90 2.36 7.71 -7.17
CA SER A 90 2.98 8.83 -6.44
C SER A 90 4.34 8.46 -5.85
N ILE A 91 4.42 7.33 -5.12
CA ILE A 91 5.66 6.86 -4.49
C ILE A 91 6.74 6.60 -5.56
N ARG A 92 6.39 5.95 -6.67
CA ARG A 92 7.33 5.68 -7.78
C ARG A 92 7.90 6.97 -8.36
N HIS A 93 7.06 7.99 -8.58
CA HIS A 93 7.53 9.26 -9.11
C HIS A 93 8.36 10.05 -8.11
N PHE A 94 8.05 10.00 -6.80
CA PHE A 94 8.91 10.60 -5.80
C PHE A 94 10.26 9.88 -5.67
N GLN A 95 10.30 8.55 -5.73
CA GLN A 95 11.54 7.78 -5.77
C GLN A 95 12.38 8.17 -6.99
N ARG A 96 11.75 8.22 -8.18
CA ARG A 96 12.44 8.66 -9.40
C ARG A 96 12.97 10.09 -9.29
N ALA A 97 12.20 11.00 -8.69
CA ALA A 97 12.66 12.37 -8.43
C ALA A 97 13.86 12.40 -7.48
N GLN A 98 13.88 11.55 -6.45
CA GLN A 98 15.00 11.44 -5.51
C GLN A 98 16.26 10.90 -6.19
N ASP A 99 16.14 9.88 -7.04
CA ASP A 99 17.25 9.30 -7.79
C ASP A 99 17.86 10.32 -8.75
N LEU A 100 17.00 10.99 -9.54
CA LEU A 100 17.44 12.05 -10.47
C LEU A 100 18.06 13.24 -9.73
N ALA A 101 17.54 13.61 -8.55
CA ALA A 101 18.14 14.66 -7.73
C ALA A 101 19.56 14.30 -7.29
N LYS A 102 19.80 13.03 -6.89
CA LYS A 102 21.13 12.53 -6.55
C LYS A 102 22.06 12.52 -7.77
N GLU A 103 21.57 12.04 -8.92
CA GLU A 103 22.32 12.02 -10.18
C GLU A 103 22.75 13.44 -10.61
N GLN A 104 21.84 14.42 -10.51
CA GLN A 104 22.08 15.83 -10.85
C GLN A 104 22.78 16.62 -9.74
N LYS A 105 23.07 15.99 -8.59
CA LYS A 105 23.64 16.62 -7.39
C LYS A 105 22.85 17.83 -6.89
N VAL A 106 21.54 17.83 -7.12
CA VAL A 106 20.62 18.86 -6.62
C VAL A 106 20.10 18.44 -5.26
N ASN A 107 20.28 19.31 -4.26
CA ASN A 107 19.83 19.02 -2.90
C ASN A 107 18.39 19.51 -2.69
N TYR A 108 17.46 18.57 -2.49
CA TYR A 108 16.07 18.85 -2.08
C TYR A 108 15.84 18.63 -0.57
N GLY A 109 16.90 18.41 0.20
CA GLY A 109 16.81 18.16 1.64
C GLY A 109 15.89 16.98 1.98
N ASP A 110 15.04 17.17 2.98
CA ASP A 110 14.05 16.18 3.43
C ASP A 110 12.69 16.32 2.71
N ASP A 111 12.54 17.22 1.74
CA ASP A 111 11.24 17.52 1.12
C ASP A 111 10.68 16.31 0.37
N ILE A 112 11.50 15.65 -0.46
CA ILE A 112 11.07 14.47 -1.22
C ILE A 112 10.86 13.27 -0.29
N ALA A 113 11.80 13.05 0.64
CA ALA A 113 11.74 11.92 1.56
C ALA A 113 10.52 12.00 2.49
N SER A 114 10.20 13.20 3.00
CA SER A 114 9.01 13.42 3.82
C SER A 114 7.72 13.14 3.05
N LEU A 115 7.62 13.52 1.77
CA LEU A 115 6.45 13.22 0.94
C LEU A 115 6.31 11.73 0.64
N ILE A 116 7.41 11.00 0.44
CA ILE A 116 7.39 9.53 0.31
C ILE A 116 6.81 8.89 1.58
N ARG A 117 7.24 9.35 2.77
CA ARG A 117 6.70 8.87 4.06
C ARG A 117 5.19 9.13 4.16
N VAL A 118 4.75 10.35 3.83
CA VAL A 118 3.33 10.70 3.82
C VAL A 118 2.53 9.83 2.84
N ALA A 119 3.06 9.59 1.63
CA ALA A 119 2.41 8.77 0.62
C ALA A 119 2.27 7.30 1.08
N ARG A 120 3.33 6.73 1.65
CA ARG A 120 3.31 5.37 2.22
C ARG A 120 2.31 5.26 3.37
N LYS A 121 2.28 6.24 4.27
CA LYS A 121 1.32 6.29 5.38
C LYS A 121 -0.12 6.34 4.88
N ARG A 122 -0.44 7.22 3.93
CA ARG A 122 -1.79 7.32 3.37
C ARG A 122 -2.18 6.03 2.64
N ARG A 123 -1.26 5.42 1.87
CA ARG A 123 -1.49 4.12 1.23
C ARG A 123 -1.82 3.03 2.26
N PHE A 124 -1.00 2.91 3.30
CA PHE A 124 -1.22 1.95 4.38
C PHE A 124 -2.55 2.19 5.09
N ALA A 125 -2.92 3.44 5.36
CA ALA A 125 -4.18 3.78 6.01
C ALA A 125 -5.40 3.33 5.19
N ILE A 126 -5.38 3.55 3.86
CA ILE A 126 -6.47 3.09 2.98
C ILE A 126 -6.51 1.55 2.92
N ALA A 127 -5.37 0.89 2.77
CA ALA A 127 -5.31 -0.57 2.77
C ALA A 127 -5.81 -1.17 4.09
N GLU A 128 -5.47 -0.54 5.21
CA GLU A 128 -5.91 -0.96 6.54
C GLU A 128 -7.41 -0.72 6.75
N GLU A 129 -7.94 0.43 6.31
CA GLU A 129 -9.38 0.71 6.34
C GLU A 129 -10.17 -0.33 5.52
N ALA A 130 -9.69 -0.68 4.33
CA ALA A 130 -10.29 -1.71 3.49
C ALA A 130 -10.26 -3.10 4.18
N ARG A 131 -9.13 -3.44 4.82
CA ARG A 131 -8.99 -4.70 5.57
C ARG A 131 -9.96 -4.77 6.75
N VAL A 132 -10.08 -3.69 7.52
CA VAL A 132 -11.03 -3.58 8.64
C VAL A 132 -12.47 -3.68 8.14
N ALA A 133 -12.79 -3.05 7.01
CA ALA A 133 -14.13 -3.14 6.42
C ALA A 133 -14.50 -4.58 6.04
N GLN A 134 -13.59 -5.31 5.38
CA GLN A 134 -13.79 -6.72 5.04
C GLN A 134 -13.99 -7.61 6.28
N GLU A 135 -13.25 -7.32 7.35
CA GLU A 135 -13.37 -8.07 8.61
C GLU A 135 -14.72 -7.81 9.29
N ILE A 136 -15.17 -6.56 9.36
CA ILE A 136 -16.48 -6.19 9.89
C ILE A 136 -17.60 -6.86 9.08
N GLU A 137 -17.48 -6.87 7.75
CA GLU A 137 -18.43 -7.54 6.85
C GLU A 137 -18.48 -9.04 7.13
N LEU A 138 -17.31 -9.69 7.22
CA LEU A 138 -17.21 -11.12 7.52
C LEU A 138 -17.78 -11.46 8.90
N GLN A 139 -17.42 -10.70 9.93
CA GLN A 139 -17.93 -10.90 11.29
C GLN A 139 -19.47 -10.75 11.32
N THR A 140 -20.00 -9.71 10.67
CA THR A 140 -21.45 -9.49 10.57
C THR A 140 -22.14 -10.63 9.83
N TYR A 141 -21.56 -11.09 8.72
CA TYR A 141 -22.08 -12.21 7.94
C TYR A 141 -22.13 -13.50 8.74
N LEU A 142 -21.04 -13.86 9.43
CA LEU A 142 -20.96 -15.07 10.24
C LEU A 142 -21.90 -15.02 11.44
N ASN A 143 -21.98 -13.89 12.14
CA ASN A 143 -22.94 -13.68 13.22
C ASN A 143 -24.38 -13.89 12.72
N ARG A 144 -24.71 -13.36 11.54
CA ARG A 144 -26.04 -13.56 10.93
C ARG A 144 -26.30 -15.04 10.64
N LEU A 145 -25.34 -15.76 10.06
CA LEU A 145 -25.52 -17.19 9.77
C LEU A 145 -25.75 -18.02 11.04
N ILE A 146 -25.06 -17.73 12.13
CA ILE A 146 -25.25 -18.43 13.41
C ILE A 146 -26.65 -18.18 13.96
N ILE A 147 -27.13 -16.94 13.90
CA ILE A 147 -28.48 -16.56 14.36
C ILE A 147 -29.55 -17.23 13.49
N GLU A 148 -29.42 -17.14 12.16
CA GLU A 148 -30.35 -17.78 11.23
C GLU A 148 -30.38 -19.30 11.42
N ASP A 149 -29.23 -19.92 11.67
CA ASP A 149 -29.16 -21.36 11.90
C ASP A 149 -29.78 -21.77 13.23
N ARG A 150 -29.53 -21.00 14.30
CA ARG A 150 -30.21 -21.15 15.59
C ARG A 150 -31.72 -21.09 15.41
N ASP A 151 -32.22 -20.07 14.72
CA ASP A 151 -33.65 -19.85 14.53
C ASP A 151 -34.27 -20.99 13.69
N ARG A 152 -33.59 -21.46 12.63
CA ARG A 152 -34.01 -22.65 11.87
C ARG A 152 -34.10 -23.90 12.74
N GLN A 153 -33.09 -24.15 13.58
CA GLN A 153 -33.06 -25.32 14.48
C GLN A 153 -34.16 -25.24 15.55
N ILE A 154 -34.39 -24.05 16.12
CA ILE A 154 -35.47 -23.82 17.10
C ILE A 154 -36.84 -24.06 16.45
N GLU A 155 -37.08 -23.52 15.26
CA GLU A 155 -38.34 -23.74 14.54
C GLU A 155 -38.55 -25.21 14.16
N ALA A 156 -37.48 -25.92 13.76
CA ALA A 156 -37.55 -27.36 13.55
C ALA A 156 -37.93 -28.10 14.85
N ALA A 157 -37.29 -27.79 15.98
CA ALA A 157 -37.57 -28.39 17.28
C ALA A 157 -39.01 -28.13 17.75
N LYS A 158 -39.52 -26.90 17.60
CA LYS A 158 -40.93 -26.55 17.92
C LYS A 158 -41.92 -27.34 17.08
N ASN A 159 -41.69 -27.41 15.76
CA ASN A 159 -42.56 -28.14 14.83
C ASN A 159 -42.61 -29.65 15.14
N HIS A 160 -41.50 -30.23 15.60
CA HIS A 160 -41.47 -31.62 16.08
C HIS A 160 -42.27 -31.82 17.37
N THR A 161 -42.16 -30.91 18.34
CA THR A 161 -42.96 -30.93 19.56
C THR A 161 -44.46 -30.81 19.27
N SER A 162 -44.86 -29.89 18.38
CA SER A 162 -46.27 -29.72 17.98
C SER A 162 -46.85 -30.93 17.22
N LYS A 163 -46.06 -31.62 16.40
CA LYS A 163 -46.49 -32.85 15.70
C LYS A 163 -46.70 -34.04 16.65
N ASN A 164 -45.88 -34.17 17.69
CA ASN A 164 -46.05 -35.22 18.71
C ASN A 164 -47.28 -35.01 19.61
N LEU A 165 -47.76 -33.77 19.75
CA LEU A 165 -48.97 -33.45 20.53
C LEU A 165 -50.29 -33.71 19.77
N MET A 166 -50.26 -34.01 18.46
CA MET A 166 -51.46 -34.17 17.63
C MET A 166 -51.75 -35.59 17.09
N SER A 167 -51.17 -36.66 17.64
CA SER A 167 -51.55 -38.04 17.26
C SER A 167 -52.59 -38.67 18.20
N PRO A 168 -53.78 -39.07 17.71
CA PRO A 168 -54.55 -40.17 18.26
C PRO A 168 -54.35 -41.46 17.44
N SER A 169 -54.67 -42.59 18.07
CA SER A 169 -54.34 -43.97 17.71
C SER A 169 -54.77 -44.50 16.32
N SER A 170 -53.90 -45.39 15.80
CA SER A 170 -54.11 -46.56 14.91
C SER A 170 -53.95 -46.43 13.37
N SER A 171 -52.86 -47.08 12.91
CA SER A 171 -52.72 -48.01 11.77
C SER A 171 -53.14 -47.58 10.34
N LYS A 172 -52.18 -47.52 9.40
CA LYS A 172 -51.79 -48.62 8.49
C LYS A 172 -50.78 -48.13 7.44
N VAL A 173 -49.88 -49.05 7.08
CA VAL A 173 -48.84 -48.95 6.05
C VAL A 173 -49.46 -48.68 4.67
N ALA A 174 -48.93 -47.70 3.94
CA ALA A 174 -49.03 -47.63 2.49
C ALA A 174 -47.77 -46.96 1.90
N THR A 175 -46.97 -47.77 1.22
CA THR A 175 -45.87 -47.39 0.34
C THR A 175 -46.37 -46.55 -0.83
N SER A 176 -45.73 -45.41 -1.10
CA SER A 176 -45.73 -44.79 -2.43
C SER A 176 -44.48 -43.93 -2.60
N HIS A 177 -43.59 -44.40 -3.47
CA HIS A 177 -42.43 -43.69 -3.97
C HIS A 177 -42.84 -42.40 -4.71
N LYS A 178 -42.15 -41.28 -4.43
CA LYS A 178 -41.87 -40.21 -5.41
C LYS A 178 -40.57 -39.49 -5.00
N PRO A 179 -39.68 -39.15 -5.96
CA PRO A 179 -38.27 -38.89 -5.64
C PRO A 179 -38.01 -37.45 -5.21
N LEU A 180 -36.96 -37.27 -4.40
CA LEU A 180 -36.42 -35.98 -4.00
C LEU A 180 -36.00 -35.15 -5.21
N SER A 181 -36.64 -33.99 -5.39
CA SER A 181 -36.12 -32.91 -6.22
C SER A 181 -34.78 -32.45 -5.65
N HIS A 182 -33.73 -32.64 -6.43
CA HIS A 182 -32.39 -32.12 -6.17
C HIS A 182 -32.44 -30.59 -6.04
N ASN A 183 -32.26 -30.06 -4.83
CA ASN A 183 -31.79 -28.70 -4.68
C ASN A 183 -30.28 -28.71 -4.92
N LYS A 184 -29.90 -28.26 -6.12
CA LYS A 184 -28.52 -27.95 -6.53
C LYS A 184 -27.82 -27.14 -5.42
N PRO A 185 -26.52 -27.37 -5.15
CA PRO A 185 -25.73 -26.41 -4.39
C PRO A 185 -25.79 -25.07 -5.14
N LEU A 186 -26.24 -24.00 -4.46
CA LEU A 186 -26.04 -22.65 -4.98
C LEU A 186 -24.53 -22.40 -4.98
N VAL A 187 -23.95 -22.38 -6.18
CA VAL A 187 -22.57 -21.96 -6.40
C VAL A 187 -22.47 -20.50 -5.91
N PRO A 188 -21.45 -20.15 -5.10
CA PRO A 188 -21.24 -18.76 -4.72
C PRO A 188 -21.04 -17.91 -5.98
N PRO A 189 -21.53 -16.65 -6.01
CA PRO A 189 -21.25 -15.78 -7.14
C PRO A 189 -19.73 -15.62 -7.29
N PRO A 190 -19.21 -15.51 -8.52
CA PRO A 190 -17.77 -15.38 -8.71
C PRO A 190 -17.29 -14.10 -8.02
N HIS A 191 -16.22 -14.23 -7.25
CA HIS A 191 -15.46 -13.11 -6.73
C HIS A 191 -15.14 -12.13 -7.86
N PRO A 192 -15.29 -10.81 -7.68
CA PRO A 192 -14.59 -9.88 -8.54
C PRO A 192 -13.10 -10.15 -8.32
N LEU A 193 -12.41 -10.60 -9.36
CA LEU A 193 -10.96 -10.46 -9.41
C LEU A 193 -10.68 -8.98 -9.15
N TYR A 194 -10.00 -8.69 -8.04
CA TYR A 194 -9.48 -7.36 -7.81
C TYR A 194 -8.40 -7.10 -8.86
N THR A 195 -8.81 -6.48 -9.96
CA THR A 195 -7.89 -5.73 -10.80
C THR A 195 -7.64 -4.39 -10.09
N PRO A 196 -6.38 -3.96 -9.93
CA PRO A 196 -6.09 -2.60 -9.50
C PRO A 196 -6.90 -1.63 -10.36
N PRO A 197 -7.41 -0.51 -9.81
CA PRO A 197 -8.16 0.44 -10.61
C PRO A 197 -7.28 0.93 -11.76
N ASP A 198 -7.62 0.53 -12.99
CA ASP A 198 -7.13 1.19 -14.19
C ASP A 198 -7.55 2.66 -14.11
N CYS A 199 -6.56 3.53 -14.12
CA CYS A 199 -6.70 4.95 -13.92
C CYS A 199 -7.21 5.61 -15.20
N ASP A 200 -8.44 5.28 -15.63
CA ASP A 200 -9.13 5.94 -16.73
C ASP A 200 -10.56 6.35 -16.31
N LYS A 201 -10.62 7.63 -15.89
CA LYS A 201 -11.68 8.63 -16.05
C LYS A 201 -13.01 8.52 -15.29
N GLU A 202 -13.34 9.70 -14.75
CA GLU A 202 -14.65 10.29 -14.45
C GLU A 202 -15.42 9.79 -13.22
N ASN A 203 -15.18 10.45 -12.07
CA ASN A 203 -16.29 11.18 -11.44
C ASN A 203 -15.82 12.28 -10.47
N HIS A 204 -16.41 13.47 -10.63
CA HIS A 204 -16.23 14.64 -9.77
C HIS A 204 -17.24 14.61 -8.62
N GLN A 205 -16.80 14.95 -7.40
CA GLN A 205 -17.55 15.85 -6.50
C GLN A 205 -16.65 16.44 -5.40
N PRO A 206 -16.90 17.67 -4.93
CA PRO A 206 -15.95 18.44 -4.13
C PRO A 206 -16.17 18.28 -2.62
N GLY A 207 -15.11 17.97 -1.87
CA GLY A 207 -15.14 17.84 -0.42
C GLY A 207 -14.04 18.62 0.31
N LYS A 208 -14.43 19.78 0.84
CA LYS A 208 -13.98 20.61 1.99
C LYS A 208 -12.48 20.77 2.39
N PRO A 209 -12.10 21.96 2.93
CA PRO A 209 -10.72 22.33 3.18
C PRO A 209 -10.23 21.83 4.54
N GLY A 210 -9.09 21.14 4.54
CA GLY A 210 -8.40 20.73 5.77
C GLY A 210 -6.90 20.58 5.54
N SER A 211 -6.13 21.26 6.39
CA SER A 211 -4.66 21.30 6.49
C SER A 211 -3.90 22.17 5.46
N ASN A 212 -3.17 23.14 6.00
CA ASN A 212 -2.22 23.99 5.28
C ASN A 212 -1.05 23.14 4.78
N PRO A 213 -0.69 23.18 3.49
CA PRO A 213 0.56 22.61 3.05
C PRO A 213 1.72 23.49 3.53
N VAL A 214 2.72 22.85 4.14
CA VAL A 214 4.03 23.45 4.41
C VAL A 214 4.65 23.85 3.07
N THR A 215 5.00 25.12 2.93
CA THR A 215 5.66 25.69 1.75
C THR A 215 7.17 25.70 1.96
N PRO A 216 7.97 25.19 1.00
CA PRO A 216 9.28 25.73 0.75
C PRO A 216 9.08 27.01 -0.07
N ASP A 217 8.93 28.14 0.62
CA ASP A 217 9.20 29.44 -0.01
C ASP A 217 10.73 29.59 -0.08
N GLU A 218 11.21 30.15 -1.19
CA GLU A 218 12.62 30.40 -1.55
C GLU A 218 13.40 29.25 -2.22
N ILE A 219 13.03 28.94 -3.47
CA ILE A 219 14.06 28.72 -4.49
C ILE A 219 13.95 29.86 -5.48
N SER A 220 14.71 30.92 -5.18
CA SER A 220 14.93 32.05 -6.05
C SER A 220 15.54 31.59 -7.38
N SER A 221 15.09 32.28 -8.42
CA SER A 221 15.61 32.33 -9.76
C SER A 221 17.14 32.38 -9.84
N GLY A 222 17.73 31.50 -10.65
CA GLY A 222 19.08 31.71 -11.13
C GLY A 222 19.83 30.45 -11.50
N HIS A 223 19.33 29.67 -12.46
CA HIS A 223 20.21 28.81 -13.26
C HIS A 223 19.73 28.87 -14.71
N GLU A 224 20.43 29.68 -15.50
CA GLU A 224 20.54 29.49 -16.94
C GLU A 224 21.43 28.27 -17.14
N GLU A 225 20.96 27.28 -17.89
CA GLU A 225 21.80 26.16 -18.31
C GLU A 225 21.75 26.03 -19.83
N VAL A 226 22.94 25.75 -20.35
CA VAL A 226 23.43 26.00 -21.70
C VAL A 226 23.10 24.80 -22.60
N ASP A 227 22.60 25.09 -23.80
CA ASP A 227 22.37 24.14 -24.89
C ASP A 227 23.64 23.35 -25.24
N HIS A 228 23.61 22.03 -25.14
CA HIS A 228 24.53 21.15 -25.88
C HIS A 228 23.77 20.16 -26.79
N LYS A 229 24.05 20.31 -28.08
CA LYS A 229 23.58 19.46 -29.18
C LYS A 229 24.23 18.06 -29.17
N LYS A 230 23.38 17.10 -29.54
CA LYS A 230 23.61 15.74 -30.03
C LYS A 230 25.00 15.40 -30.57
N SER A 231 25.44 14.18 -30.28
CA SER A 231 25.95 13.28 -31.32
C SER A 231 25.45 11.85 -31.09
N SER A 232 25.01 11.28 -32.20
CA SER A 232 24.50 9.94 -32.42
C SER A 232 25.64 8.94 -32.57
N GLU A 233 25.49 7.72 -32.06
CA GLU A 233 26.03 6.56 -32.76
C GLU A 233 25.25 5.30 -32.42
N SER A 234 24.73 4.70 -33.49
CA SER A 234 24.08 3.40 -33.57
C SER A 234 25.13 2.33 -33.81
N LEU A 235 25.04 1.19 -33.13
CA LEU A 235 25.48 -0.08 -33.70
C LEU A 235 24.50 -1.19 -33.33
N VAL A 236 24.15 -1.93 -34.38
CA VAL A 236 23.16 -3.01 -34.46
C VAL A 236 23.91 -4.30 -34.74
N ASN A 237 23.26 -5.42 -34.42
CA ASN A 237 23.53 -6.84 -34.75
C ASN A 237 24.30 -7.57 -33.65
N GLY A 238 23.85 -8.71 -33.11
CA GLY A 238 22.78 -9.62 -33.52
C GLY A 238 23.35 -11.04 -33.61
N THR A 239 22.72 -12.01 -32.92
CA THR A 239 22.68 -13.48 -33.17
C THR A 239 21.99 -14.10 -31.94
N SER A 240 20.74 -14.58 -32.03
CA SER A 240 20.34 -15.93 -32.44
C SER A 240 21.08 -17.05 -31.70
N ASP A 241 20.39 -17.74 -30.79
CA ASP A 241 20.24 -19.19 -30.90
C ASP A 241 19.15 -19.74 -29.99
N SER A 242 18.15 -20.34 -30.64
CA SER A 242 17.19 -21.30 -30.13
C SER A 242 17.88 -22.64 -29.91
N HIS A 243 17.64 -23.34 -28.80
CA HIS A 243 17.65 -24.81 -28.77
C HIS A 243 16.60 -25.34 -27.77
N ASN A 244 15.92 -26.38 -28.24
CA ASN A 244 14.78 -27.09 -27.70
C ASN A 244 15.21 -28.19 -26.72
N GLU A 245 14.25 -28.57 -25.87
CA GLU A 245 13.96 -29.89 -25.26
C GLU A 245 15.07 -30.80 -24.71
N ASP A 246 14.91 -31.20 -23.44
CA ASP A 246 14.97 -32.59 -22.92
C ASP A 246 14.78 -32.54 -21.39
N VAL A 247 13.60 -32.82 -20.84
CA VAL A 247 13.08 -34.14 -20.45
C VAL A 247 14.12 -35.03 -19.77
N HIS A 248 14.18 -34.99 -18.43
CA HIS A 248 14.55 -36.17 -17.64
C HIS A 248 13.66 -36.37 -16.41
N LYS A 249 12.91 -37.47 -16.49
CA LYS A 249 12.26 -38.24 -15.41
C LYS A 249 13.31 -38.76 -14.42
N MET A 250 12.95 -38.74 -13.13
CA MET A 250 13.25 -39.76 -12.09
C MET A 250 12.43 -39.35 -10.84
N SER A 251 11.27 -39.94 -10.53
CA SER A 251 10.98 -41.27 -9.96
C SER A 251 11.62 -41.56 -8.59
N SER A 252 10.86 -41.34 -7.53
CA SER A 252 10.83 -42.16 -6.31
C SER A 252 9.55 -41.82 -5.53
N SER A 253 8.50 -42.65 -5.64
CA SER A 253 8.08 -43.62 -4.59
C SER A 253 7.82 -42.93 -3.24
N GLY A 254 6.60 -42.71 -2.76
CA GLY A 254 5.42 -43.56 -2.85
C GLY A 254 5.28 -44.32 -1.53
N GLU A 255 4.79 -43.66 -0.49
CA GLU A 255 4.19 -44.31 0.68
C GLU A 255 2.95 -43.53 1.10
N GLY A 256 1.83 -43.85 0.43
CA GLY A 256 0.51 -43.58 0.95
C GLY A 256 0.28 -44.52 2.13
N HIS A 257 0.26 -43.97 3.33
CA HIS A 257 -0.21 -44.72 4.48
C HIS A 257 -1.73 -44.90 4.41
N PRO A 258 -2.23 -46.07 4.83
CA PRO A 258 -3.56 -46.53 4.47
C PRO A 258 -4.60 -45.71 5.22
N PHE A 259 -5.60 -45.23 4.49
CA PHE A 259 -6.91 -44.97 5.07
C PHE A 259 -7.36 -46.26 5.76
N ASN A 260 -7.30 -46.26 7.09
CA ASN A 260 -7.78 -47.36 7.91
C ASN A 260 -9.31 -47.39 7.81
N ALA A 261 -9.82 -48.12 6.82
CA ALA A 261 -11.19 -48.59 6.76
C ALA A 261 -11.37 -49.60 7.90
N GLY A 262 -11.79 -49.11 9.07
CA GLY A 262 -11.85 -49.99 10.24
C GLY A 262 -12.14 -49.30 11.56
N GLU A 263 -12.98 -48.28 11.61
CA GLU A 263 -13.72 -47.98 12.83
C GLU A 263 -15.20 -48.13 12.60
N LYS A 264 -15.76 -48.96 13.46
CA LYS A 264 -17.07 -49.56 13.38
C LYS A 264 -18.14 -48.48 13.38
N SER A 265 -19.15 -48.74 12.56
CA SER A 265 -20.53 -48.32 12.73
C SER A 265 -20.99 -48.48 14.19
N GLN A 266 -20.77 -47.43 14.98
CA GLN A 266 -21.32 -47.08 16.28
C GLN A 266 -21.20 -45.54 16.25
N ASP A 267 -22.24 -44.73 16.00
CA ASP A 267 -23.58 -44.77 16.55
C ASP A 267 -24.56 -44.13 15.57
N PHE A 268 -25.51 -44.93 15.10
CA PHE A 268 -26.77 -44.46 14.51
C PHE A 268 -27.84 -44.53 15.62
N GLU A 269 -27.56 -43.94 16.77
CA GLU A 269 -28.50 -43.86 17.89
C GLU A 269 -28.48 -42.44 18.48
N GLY A 270 -29.63 -41.77 18.41
CA GLY A 270 -29.88 -40.51 19.10
C GLY A 270 -29.97 -39.28 18.21
N GLN A 271 -31.07 -39.14 17.46
CA GLN A 271 -31.70 -37.82 17.34
C GLN A 271 -32.18 -37.43 18.74
N GLN A 272 -31.24 -37.00 19.59
CA GLN A 272 -31.57 -36.35 20.83
C GLN A 272 -32.13 -34.99 20.43
N TYR A 273 -33.45 -34.86 20.49
CA TYR A 273 -34.14 -33.59 20.31
C TYR A 273 -33.56 -32.62 21.32
N ARG A 274 -32.58 -31.81 20.89
CA ARG A 274 -32.02 -30.75 21.73
C ARG A 274 -33.15 -29.83 22.10
N SER A 275 -33.26 -29.49 23.38
CA SER A 275 -34.27 -28.53 23.80
C SER A 275 -34.00 -27.18 23.09
N PRO A 276 -35.03 -26.37 22.82
CA PRO A 276 -34.82 -25.02 22.26
C PRO A 276 -33.81 -24.18 23.07
N GLU A 277 -33.74 -24.42 24.38
CA GLU A 277 -32.79 -23.79 25.30
C GLU A 277 -31.35 -24.25 25.06
N GLU A 278 -31.12 -25.56 24.84
CA GLU A 278 -29.80 -26.09 24.50
C GLU A 278 -29.29 -25.60 23.14
N ILE A 279 -30.21 -25.44 22.17
CA ILE A 279 -29.90 -24.88 20.85
C ILE A 279 -29.52 -23.40 20.99
N SER A 280 -30.27 -22.61 21.77
CA SER A 280 -29.93 -21.21 22.03
C SER A 280 -28.57 -21.08 22.71
N LYS A 281 -28.33 -21.87 23.76
CA LYS A 281 -27.07 -21.84 24.50
C LYS A 281 -25.88 -22.16 23.61
N LYS A 282 -25.98 -23.20 22.77
CA LYS A 282 -24.90 -23.55 21.83
C LYS A 282 -24.65 -22.45 20.79
N ALA A 283 -25.69 -21.78 20.31
CA ALA A 283 -25.53 -20.65 19.40
C ALA A 283 -24.88 -19.44 20.10
N GLU A 284 -25.24 -19.17 21.36
CA GLU A 284 -24.59 -18.14 22.19
C GLU A 284 -23.11 -18.47 22.42
N ASP A 285 -22.78 -19.72 22.72
CA ASP A 285 -21.39 -20.18 22.86
C ASP A 285 -20.59 -19.94 21.56
N TYR A 286 -21.16 -20.28 20.39
CA TYR A 286 -20.52 -20.03 19.10
C TYR A 286 -20.36 -18.54 18.78
N LEU A 287 -21.36 -17.72 19.09
CA LEU A 287 -21.25 -16.26 18.94
C LEU A 287 -20.15 -15.70 19.85
N MET A 288 -20.07 -16.18 21.08
CA MET A 288 -19.05 -15.74 22.04
C MET A 288 -17.65 -16.12 21.57
N GLU A 289 -17.46 -17.37 21.11
CA GLU A 289 -16.19 -17.85 20.57
C GLU A 289 -15.78 -17.06 19.32
N LEU A 290 -16.70 -16.85 18.38
CA LEU A 290 -16.46 -16.07 17.17
C LEU A 290 -16.03 -14.63 17.49
N ASN A 291 -16.81 -13.92 18.30
CA ASN A 291 -16.50 -12.54 18.68
C ASN A 291 -15.19 -12.45 19.48
N HIS A 292 -14.86 -13.48 20.26
CA HIS A 292 -13.57 -13.56 20.95
C HIS A 292 -12.40 -13.75 19.96
N MET A 293 -12.57 -14.51 18.87
CA MET A 293 -11.54 -14.62 17.83
C MET A 293 -11.27 -13.28 17.14
N PHE A 294 -12.32 -12.52 16.78
CA PHE A 294 -12.17 -11.17 16.21
C PHE A 294 -11.54 -10.19 17.21
N ALA A 295 -11.92 -10.24 18.50
CA ALA A 295 -11.29 -9.42 19.54
C ALA A 295 -9.78 -9.68 19.69
N LYS A 296 -9.32 -10.92 19.52
CA LYS A 296 -7.88 -11.27 19.52
C LYS A 296 -7.14 -10.69 18.31
N LEU A 297 -7.80 -10.52 17.16
CA LEU A 297 -7.20 -9.87 15.98
C LEU A 297 -6.99 -8.38 16.25
N ASP A 298 -7.98 -7.71 16.85
CA ASP A 298 -7.86 -6.30 17.24
C ASP A 298 -6.77 -6.04 18.27
N GLU A 299 -6.59 -6.93 19.25
CA GLU A 299 -5.50 -6.79 20.22
C GLU A 299 -4.12 -6.88 19.57
N ARG A 300 -3.92 -7.81 18.62
CA ARG A 300 -2.67 -7.90 17.84
C ARG A 300 -2.41 -6.64 17.02
N ARG A 301 -3.45 -5.99 16.49
CA ARG A 301 -3.29 -4.70 15.77
C ARG A 301 -2.83 -3.56 16.67
N ARG A 302 -3.19 -3.59 17.96
CA ARG A 302 -2.83 -2.53 18.92
C ARG A 302 -1.40 -2.69 19.46
N LYS A 303 -0.89 -3.92 19.52
CA LYS A 303 0.47 -4.26 19.99
C LYS A 303 1.48 -4.20 18.84
N ARG A 304 1.71 -3.00 18.32
CA ARG A 304 2.72 -2.73 17.29
C ARG A 304 4.00 -2.25 17.97
N GLU A 305 5.00 -3.12 18.06
CA GLU A 305 6.31 -2.80 18.63
C GLU A 305 7.40 -3.11 17.60
N VAL A 306 8.34 -2.19 17.45
CA VAL A 306 9.51 -2.39 16.60
C VAL A 306 10.59 -3.07 17.43
N PRO A 307 11.22 -4.15 16.92
CA PRO A 307 12.31 -4.80 17.65
C PRO A 307 13.50 -3.87 17.90
N ASP A 308 13.98 -3.80 19.15
CA ASP A 308 15.08 -2.92 19.62
C ASP A 308 16.38 -2.99 18.81
N TYR A 309 16.64 -4.10 18.11
CA TYR A 309 17.81 -4.29 17.26
C TYR A 309 17.69 -3.60 15.89
N LEU A 310 16.49 -3.20 15.48
CA LEU A 310 16.24 -2.37 14.30
C LEU A 310 16.27 -0.88 14.63
N CYS A 311 16.31 -0.52 15.92
CA CYS A 311 16.32 0.85 16.38
C CYS A 311 17.75 1.37 16.62
N GLY A 312 17.98 2.62 16.23
CA GLY A 312 19.23 3.34 16.47
C GLY A 312 19.45 3.57 17.97
N LYS A 313 20.71 3.49 18.41
CA LYS A 313 21.04 3.68 19.84
C LYS A 313 21.06 5.14 20.30
N ILE A 314 20.88 6.09 19.38
CA ILE A 314 20.85 7.53 19.66
C ILE A 314 19.43 8.06 19.50
N SER A 315 18.84 7.94 18.30
CA SER A 315 17.48 8.39 18.02
C SER A 315 16.38 7.51 18.63
N PHE A 316 16.66 6.23 18.86
CA PHE A 316 15.65 5.19 19.16
C PHE A 316 14.61 4.97 18.04
N ASP A 317 14.78 5.64 16.90
CA ASP A 317 13.98 5.45 15.69
C ASP A 317 14.52 4.24 14.89
N ILE A 318 13.73 3.75 13.93
CA ILE A 318 14.18 2.72 12.98
C ILE A 318 15.40 3.22 12.20
N LEU A 319 16.43 2.37 12.12
CA LEU A 319 17.66 2.61 11.35
C LEU A 319 17.34 2.81 9.86
N ARG A 320 17.57 4.02 9.33
CA ARG A 320 17.35 4.33 7.90
C ARG A 320 18.61 4.07 7.09
N GLU A 321 19.75 4.52 7.63
CA GLU A 321 21.07 4.32 7.03
C GLU A 321 22.00 3.68 8.08
N PRO A 322 21.86 2.37 8.34
CA PRO A 322 22.63 1.71 9.39
C PRO A 322 24.12 1.68 9.06
N VAL A 323 24.95 2.12 10.01
CA VAL A 323 26.41 2.07 9.96
C VAL A 323 26.95 1.37 11.19
N VAL A 324 27.96 0.53 11.02
CA VAL A 324 28.61 -0.21 12.10
C VAL A 324 29.95 0.42 12.45
N THR A 325 30.20 0.59 13.74
CA THR A 325 31.49 1.04 14.28
C THR A 325 32.46 -0.15 14.44
N PRO A 326 33.78 0.08 14.57
CA PRO A 326 34.73 -0.99 14.90
C PRO A 326 34.42 -1.74 16.20
N SER A 327 33.66 -1.12 17.12
CA SER A 327 33.12 -1.75 18.33
C SER A 327 32.04 -2.81 18.05
N GLY A 328 31.56 -2.91 16.81
CA GLY A 328 30.48 -3.79 16.39
C GLY A 328 29.07 -3.22 16.64
N ILE A 329 28.95 -1.93 17.01
CA ILE A 329 27.66 -1.31 17.30
C ILE A 329 27.12 -0.63 16.05
N THR A 330 25.83 -0.86 15.77
CA THR A 330 25.14 -0.22 14.65
C THR A 330 24.37 1.02 15.10
N TYR A 331 24.54 2.11 14.37
CA TYR A 331 23.86 3.38 14.56
C TYR A 331 23.21 3.83 13.25
N ASP A 332 22.29 4.78 13.30
CA ASP A 332 21.90 5.51 12.10
C ASP A 332 23.03 6.49 11.73
N ARG A 333 23.39 6.53 10.45
CA ARG A 333 24.47 7.37 9.92
C ARG A 333 24.32 8.82 10.36
N LYS A 334 23.12 9.38 10.24
CA LYS A 334 22.88 10.80 10.52
C LYS A 334 23.17 11.11 11.99
N ASP A 335 22.70 10.26 12.89
CA ASP A 335 22.82 10.48 14.32
C ASP A 335 24.26 10.34 14.81
N ILE A 336 24.99 9.34 14.31
CA ILE A 336 26.39 9.14 14.71
C ILE A 336 27.31 10.20 14.12
N GLU A 337 27.09 10.63 12.87
CA GLU A 337 27.85 11.73 12.28
C GLU A 337 27.62 13.05 13.05
N GLU A 338 26.36 13.31 13.45
CA GLU A 338 26.02 14.46 14.28
C GLU A 338 26.68 14.40 15.67
N HIS A 339 26.68 13.23 16.32
CA HIS A 339 27.38 13.01 17.59
C HIS A 339 28.90 13.25 17.46
N LEU A 340 29.54 12.67 16.44
CA LEU A 340 30.97 12.83 16.20
C LEU A 340 31.35 14.30 15.96
N GLN A 341 30.48 15.05 15.28
CA GLN A 341 30.70 16.47 15.00
C GLN A 341 30.45 17.38 16.21
N ARG A 342 29.41 17.13 17.01
CA ARG A 342 28.98 18.04 18.09
C ARG A 342 29.49 17.66 19.47
N VAL A 343 29.59 16.37 19.76
CA VAL A 343 29.92 15.86 21.11
C VAL A 343 31.39 15.47 21.18
N GLY A 344 31.88 14.68 20.23
CA GLY A 344 33.29 14.34 20.13
C GLY A 344 33.57 13.03 19.41
N HIS A 345 34.85 12.81 19.11
CA HIS A 345 35.37 11.71 18.30
C HIS A 345 35.49 10.39 19.09
N PHE A 346 34.38 9.93 19.65
CA PHE A 346 34.30 8.68 20.40
C PHE A 346 32.94 8.00 20.24
N ASP A 347 32.93 6.67 20.34
CA ASP A 347 31.73 5.83 20.31
C ASP A 347 30.81 6.17 21.52
N PRO A 348 29.52 6.52 21.30
CA PRO A 348 28.62 6.89 22.40
C PRO A 348 28.46 5.84 23.50
N ILE A 349 28.60 4.55 23.16
CA ILE A 349 28.39 3.44 24.08
C ILE A 349 29.72 2.95 24.66
N THR A 350 30.68 2.60 23.81
CA THR A 350 31.96 2.01 24.29
C THR A 350 33.00 3.04 24.69
N ARG A 351 32.80 4.31 24.31
CA ARG A 351 33.74 5.42 24.53
C ARG A 351 35.12 5.23 23.90
N THR A 352 35.25 4.30 22.96
CA THR A 352 36.47 4.13 22.17
C THR A 352 36.61 5.28 21.17
N ALA A 353 37.85 5.69 20.85
CA ALA A 353 38.08 6.71 19.83
C ALA A 353 37.44 6.28 18.50
N LEU A 354 36.65 7.17 17.92
CA LEU A 354 35.86 6.90 16.71
C LEU A 354 35.88 8.14 15.81
N THR A 355 36.03 7.91 14.51
CA THR A 355 36.07 8.96 13.49
C THR A 355 35.15 8.55 12.33
N VAL A 356 34.71 9.52 11.52
CA VAL A 356 33.66 9.32 10.49
C VAL A 356 34.11 8.32 9.41
N ASP A 357 35.39 8.30 9.08
CA ASP A 357 36.04 7.37 8.14
C ASP A 357 36.03 5.91 8.62
N MET A 358 35.86 5.68 9.92
CA MET A 358 35.74 4.32 10.48
C MET A 358 34.31 3.75 10.39
N LEU A 359 33.34 4.54 9.94
CA LEU A 359 31.94 4.11 9.83
C LEU A 359 31.71 3.29 8.56
N VAL A 360 31.42 1.99 8.74
CA VAL A 360 31.17 1.08 7.63
C VAL A 360 29.64 0.93 7.43
N PRO A 361 29.11 1.11 6.19
CA PRO A 361 27.70 0.82 5.91
C PRO A 361 27.34 -0.63 6.27
N ASN A 362 26.32 -0.83 7.10
CA ASN A 362 25.86 -2.15 7.48
C ASN A 362 24.72 -2.58 6.54
N LEU A 363 25.12 -3.10 5.37
CA LEU A 363 24.18 -3.53 4.32
C LEU A 363 23.26 -4.67 4.78
N ALA A 364 23.75 -5.56 5.64
CA ALA A 364 22.97 -6.67 6.17
C ALA A 364 21.80 -6.17 7.05
N ILE A 365 22.07 -5.26 7.99
CA ILE A 365 21.00 -4.66 8.80
C ILE A 365 20.08 -3.81 7.93
N LYS A 366 20.61 -3.14 6.91
CA LYS A 366 19.78 -2.39 5.96
C LYS A 366 18.75 -3.28 5.27
N GLU A 367 19.17 -4.44 4.74
CA GLU A 367 18.26 -5.41 4.12
C GLU A 367 17.22 -5.92 5.13
N VAL A 368 17.62 -6.22 6.36
CA VAL A 368 16.68 -6.67 7.41
C VAL A 368 15.64 -5.60 7.74
N VAL A 369 16.06 -4.33 7.86
CA VAL A 369 15.14 -3.21 8.09
C VAL A 369 14.20 -3.02 6.89
N ASP A 370 14.73 -3.08 5.67
CA ASP A 370 13.94 -2.89 4.45
C ASP A 370 12.85 -3.99 4.35
N VAL A 371 13.19 -5.27 4.59
CA VAL A 371 12.22 -6.38 4.65
C VAL A 371 11.21 -6.18 5.79
N PHE A 372 11.68 -5.79 6.98
CA PHE A 372 10.78 -5.53 8.10
C PHE A 372 9.75 -4.45 7.76
N LEU A 373 10.17 -3.36 7.12
CA LEU A 373 9.31 -2.26 6.71
C LEU A 373 8.35 -2.64 5.57
N GLU A 374 8.74 -3.54 4.67
CA GLU A 374 7.86 -4.08 3.64
C GLU A 374 6.72 -4.91 4.25
N GLU A 375 7.00 -5.74 5.24
CA GLU A 375 5.99 -6.52 5.95
C GLU A 375 5.19 -5.68 6.96
N ASN A 376 5.81 -4.64 7.50
CA ASN A 376 5.29 -3.80 8.58
C ASN A 376 5.27 -2.34 8.16
N GLU A 377 4.49 -2.01 7.13
CA GLU A 377 4.41 -0.63 6.62
C GLU A 377 4.00 0.40 7.68
N TRP A 378 3.28 -0.04 8.72
CA TRP A 378 2.93 0.79 9.88
C TRP A 378 4.14 1.34 10.63
N ALA A 379 5.29 0.66 10.54
CA ALA A 379 6.51 1.01 11.24
C ALA A 379 7.27 2.15 10.55
N HIS A 380 6.86 2.60 9.36
CA HIS A 380 7.47 3.77 8.71
C HIS A 380 7.37 5.07 9.52
N ASP A 381 6.44 5.12 10.48
CA ASP A 381 6.17 6.22 11.40
C ASP A 381 6.59 5.92 12.86
N TYR A 382 7.32 4.82 13.10
CA TYR A 382 7.95 4.55 14.40
C TYR A 382 9.15 5.49 14.59
#